data_AF-A0A969IIC5-F1
#
_entry.id   AF-A0A969IIC5-F1
#
_cell.length_a   1.000
_cell.length_b   1.000
_cell.length_c   1.000
_cell.angle_alpha   90.00
_cell.angle_beta   90.00
_cell.angle_gamma   90.00
#
_symmetry.space_group_name_H-M   'P 1'
#
loop_
_entity.id
_entity.type
_entity.pdbx_description
1 polymer ?
#
loop_
_entity_poly.entity_id
_entity_poly.type
_entity_poly.pdbx_seq_one_letter_code
_entity_poly.pdbx_strand_id
1 'polypeptide(L)'
;MPRMVVGRWIVVTVLILGGLQALYLLLRIEPNDLAEALQPAVAWSGLDLPYLATTWKRTVFAIGWVATLSLPILASTRVGNVVHIARDVIDHQYSRRRASMLTQLRKSRDREQWPRRARIQGRFITLLDDIVRRGEFDAIVFVMHSQGSVVAFDFLRDQHIGGQAVGQLRPDLITFGSPLSHLYEHYFVEYANLANDVAALEGIMGRWVNLYRVDDYIGTGVADRPGGPVHNEQLPPGGHTDYWREERLARVLIDLIEHPHATSPYISHNQPSLQPQPSGAIAQMV
;
A
#
# COMPACT_ATOMS: atom_id res chain seq x y z
N MET A 1 -29.86 1.99 -1.21
CA MET A 1 -30.17 2.12 -2.65
C MET A 1 -28.92 1.76 -3.47
N PRO A 2 -28.89 0.63 -4.19
CA PRO A 2 -27.72 0.22 -4.97
C PRO A 2 -27.66 1.04 -6.26
N ARG A 3 -26.78 2.05 -6.32
CA ARG A 3 -26.57 2.86 -7.53
C ARG A 3 -25.63 2.13 -8.49
N MET A 4 -26.17 1.82 -9.68
CA MET A 4 -25.46 1.73 -10.97
C MET A 4 -24.28 0.75 -11.11
N VAL A 5 -24.48 -0.53 -10.81
CA VAL A 5 -23.61 -1.60 -11.36
C VAL A 5 -24.08 -2.03 -12.77
N VAL A 6 -25.38 -1.86 -13.07
CA VAL A 6 -26.00 -2.33 -14.32
C VAL A 6 -25.46 -1.62 -15.57
N GLY A 7 -25.17 -0.31 -15.49
CA GLY A 7 -24.72 0.46 -16.66
C GLY A 7 -23.36 0.04 -17.21
N ARG A 8 -22.43 -0.41 -16.34
CA ARG A 8 -21.07 -0.80 -16.76
C ARG A 8 -21.05 -2.13 -17.50
N TRP A 9 -21.84 -3.10 -17.04
CA TRP A 9 -21.97 -4.39 -17.72
C TRP A 9 -22.64 -4.23 -19.09
N ILE A 10 -23.63 -3.33 -19.22
CA ILE A 10 -24.25 -3.02 -20.51
C ILE A 10 -23.21 -2.50 -21.52
N VAL A 11 -22.32 -1.58 -21.11
CA VAL A 11 -21.30 -1.04 -22.02
C VAL A 11 -20.31 -2.12 -22.47
N VAL A 12 -19.84 -2.97 -21.55
CA VAL A 12 -18.92 -4.08 -21.89
C VAL A 12 -19.63 -5.08 -22.82
N THR A 13 -20.88 -5.44 -22.52
CA THR A 13 -21.67 -6.35 -23.36
C THR A 13 -21.93 -5.78 -24.75
N VAL A 14 -22.26 -4.48 -24.87
CA VAL A 14 -22.45 -3.81 -26.17
C VAL A 14 -21.15 -3.76 -26.97
N LEU A 15 -20.01 -3.51 -26.33
CA LEU A 15 -18.71 -3.54 -27.01
C LEU A 15 -18.32 -4.94 -27.48
N ILE A 16 -18.58 -5.97 -26.67
CA ILE A 16 -18.33 -7.37 -27.05
C ILE A 16 -19.25 -7.78 -28.21
N LEU A 17 -20.55 -7.51 -28.12
CA LEU A 17 -21.51 -7.85 -29.17
C LEU A 17 -21.24 -7.07 -30.46
N GLY A 18 -20.91 -5.78 -30.37
CA GLY A 18 -20.53 -4.97 -31.52
C GLY A 18 -19.25 -5.47 -32.18
N GLY A 19 -18.25 -5.85 -31.39
CA GLY A 19 -17.01 -6.47 -31.88
C GLY A 19 -17.26 -7.81 -32.58
N LEU A 20 -18.09 -8.68 -31.98
CA LEU A 20 -18.47 -9.97 -32.56
C LEU A 20 -19.30 -9.81 -33.84
N GLN A 21 -20.20 -8.82 -33.91
CA GLN A 21 -20.99 -8.54 -35.10
C GLN A 21 -20.14 -7.96 -36.24
N ALA A 22 -19.23 -7.03 -35.94
CA ALA A 22 -18.27 -6.52 -36.92
C ALA A 22 -17.37 -7.64 -37.44
N LEU A 23 -16.90 -8.53 -36.56
CA LEU A 23 -16.11 -9.70 -36.91
C LEU A 23 -16.89 -10.68 -37.78
N TYR A 24 -18.16 -10.95 -37.44
CA TYR A 24 -19.05 -11.80 -38.23
C TYR A 24 -19.26 -11.26 -39.65
N LEU A 25 -19.49 -9.95 -39.79
CA LEU A 25 -19.62 -9.30 -41.09
C LEU A 25 -18.32 -9.37 -41.90
N LEU A 26 -17.17 -9.21 -41.25
CA LEU A 26 -15.85 -9.31 -41.89
C LEU A 26 -15.52 -10.74 -42.34
N LEU A 27 -15.99 -11.75 -41.59
CA LEU A 27 -15.84 -13.17 -41.93
C LEU A 27 -16.78 -13.60 -43.06
N ARG A 28 -17.91 -12.91 -43.25
CA ARG A 28 -18.90 -13.23 -44.30
C ARG A 28 -18.49 -12.74 -45.69
N ILE A 29 -17.58 -11.77 -45.79
CA ILE A 29 -17.06 -11.31 -47.07
C ILE A 29 -16.16 -12.41 -47.64
N GLU A 30 -16.54 -13.04 -48.75
CA GLU A 30 -15.69 -14.03 -49.42
C GLU A 30 -14.38 -13.34 -49.87
N PRO A 31 -13.21 -13.98 -49.71
CA PRO A 31 -11.93 -13.42 -50.17
C PRO A 31 -11.95 -13.01 -51.65
N ASN A 32 -12.73 -13.73 -52.46
CA ASN A 32 -12.87 -13.50 -53.89
C ASN A 32 -13.65 -12.22 -54.19
N ASP A 33 -14.71 -11.91 -53.44
CA ASP A 33 -15.49 -10.68 -53.61
C ASP A 33 -14.64 -9.43 -53.32
N LEU A 34 -13.77 -9.52 -52.30
CA LEU A 34 -12.85 -8.44 -51.96
C LEU A 34 -11.75 -8.28 -53.03
N ALA A 35 -11.24 -9.40 -53.56
CA ALA A 35 -10.22 -9.40 -54.60
C ALA A 35 -10.77 -8.84 -55.92
N GLU A 36 -12.01 -9.16 -56.27
CA GLU A 36 -12.69 -8.66 -57.47
C GLU A 36 -12.97 -7.16 -57.37
N ALA A 37 -13.42 -6.67 -56.21
CA ALA A 37 -13.66 -5.25 -55.97
C ALA A 37 -12.37 -4.40 -56.02
N LEU A 38 -11.23 -4.97 -55.62
CA LEU A 38 -9.92 -4.28 -55.58
C LEU A 38 -9.06 -4.50 -56.82
N GLN A 39 -9.44 -5.44 -57.69
CA GLN A 39 -8.68 -5.82 -58.88
C GLN A 39 -8.31 -4.63 -59.79
N PRO A 40 -9.21 -3.66 -60.08
CA PRO A 40 -8.89 -2.54 -60.97
C PRO A 40 -7.76 -1.65 -60.44
N ALA A 41 -7.63 -1.55 -59.12
CA ALA A 41 -6.65 -0.69 -58.46
C ALA A 41 -5.27 -1.33 -58.30
N VAL A 42 -5.18 -2.67 -58.37
CA VAL A 42 -3.98 -3.44 -57.99
C VAL A 42 -3.43 -4.27 -59.17
N ALA A 43 -4.10 -4.29 -60.32
CA ALA A 43 -3.71 -5.07 -61.51
C ALA A 43 -2.27 -4.83 -61.99
N TRP A 44 -1.67 -3.67 -61.69
CA TRP A 44 -0.31 -3.31 -62.11
C TRP A 44 0.79 -3.68 -61.11
N SER A 45 0.46 -4.07 -59.88
CA SER A 45 1.45 -4.22 -58.80
C SER A 45 2.01 -5.63 -58.63
N GLY A 46 1.51 -6.63 -59.38
CA GLY A 46 1.95 -8.03 -59.28
C GLY A 46 1.69 -8.67 -57.90
N LEU A 47 0.80 -8.09 -57.09
CA LEU A 47 0.50 -8.59 -55.75
C LEU A 47 -0.58 -9.68 -55.80
N ASP A 48 -0.33 -10.77 -55.08
CA ASP A 48 -1.30 -11.85 -54.88
C ASP A 48 -2.40 -11.41 -53.89
N LEU A 49 -3.45 -10.80 -54.44
CA LEU A 49 -4.60 -10.26 -53.70
C LEU A 49 -5.28 -11.31 -52.80
N PRO A 50 -5.55 -12.56 -53.24
CA PRO A 50 -6.06 -13.62 -52.36
C PRO A 50 -5.17 -13.89 -51.13
N TYR A 51 -3.84 -13.93 -51.33
CA TYR A 51 -2.89 -14.13 -50.24
C TYR A 51 -2.87 -12.95 -49.25
N LEU A 52 -2.91 -11.72 -49.76
CA LEU A 52 -2.97 -10.52 -48.93
C LEU A 52 -4.28 -10.42 -48.15
N ALA A 53 -5.41 -10.74 -48.78
CA ALA A 53 -6.73 -10.72 -48.14
C ALA A 53 -6.83 -11.77 -47.01
N THR A 54 -6.30 -12.98 -47.23
CA THR A 54 -6.26 -14.02 -46.20
C THR A 54 -5.30 -13.67 -45.05
N THR A 55 -4.13 -13.12 -45.37
CA THR A 55 -3.16 -12.64 -44.35
C THR A 55 -3.74 -11.50 -43.53
N TRP A 56 -4.37 -10.52 -44.18
CA TRP A 56 -5.04 -9.40 -43.52
C TRP A 56 -6.15 -9.88 -42.57
N LYS A 57 -7.04 -10.78 -43.04
CA LYS A 57 -8.11 -11.35 -42.21
C LYS A 57 -7.54 -12.03 -40.96
N ARG A 58 -6.47 -12.81 -41.09
CA ARG A 58 -5.81 -13.47 -39.93
C ARG A 58 -5.25 -12.45 -38.95
N THR A 59 -4.56 -11.42 -39.43
CA THR A 59 -3.98 -10.38 -38.57
C THR A 59 -5.05 -9.57 -37.85
N VAL A 60 -6.09 -9.12 -38.55
CA VAL A 60 -7.23 -8.39 -37.94
C VAL A 60 -7.95 -9.27 -36.92
N PHE A 61 -8.15 -10.55 -37.21
CA PHE A 61 -8.75 -11.50 -36.28
C PHE A 61 -7.91 -11.66 -35.00
N ALA A 62 -6.58 -11.85 -35.15
CA ALA A 62 -5.68 -11.97 -34.01
C ALA A 62 -5.67 -10.70 -33.13
N ILE A 63 -5.60 -9.52 -33.75
CA ILE A 63 -5.66 -8.24 -33.04
C ILE A 63 -7.01 -8.06 -32.34
N GLY A 64 -8.11 -8.40 -33.01
CA GLY A 64 -9.47 -8.32 -32.47
C GLY A 64 -9.65 -9.19 -31.23
N TRP A 65 -9.11 -10.41 -31.23
CA TRP A 65 -9.13 -11.29 -30.05
C TRP A 65 -8.29 -10.75 -28.91
N VAL A 66 -7.05 -10.31 -29.19
CA VAL A 66 -6.18 -9.72 -28.16
C VAL A 66 -6.87 -8.51 -27.53
N ALA A 67 -7.44 -7.61 -28.34
CA ALA A 67 -8.16 -6.43 -27.86
C ALA A 67 -9.40 -6.81 -27.04
N THR A 68 -10.21 -7.76 -27.50
CA THR A 68 -11.43 -8.21 -26.81
C THR A 68 -11.12 -8.86 -25.46
N LEU A 69 -9.99 -9.57 -25.34
CA LEU A 69 -9.55 -10.17 -24.08
C LEU A 69 -8.88 -9.15 -23.14
N SER A 70 -8.12 -8.21 -23.69
CA SER A 70 -7.36 -7.23 -22.89
C SER A 70 -8.20 -6.03 -22.43
N LEU A 71 -9.18 -5.58 -23.21
CA LEU A 71 -10.03 -4.43 -22.87
C LEU A 71 -10.83 -4.62 -21.56
N PRO A 72 -11.50 -5.77 -21.30
CA PRO A 72 -12.18 -6.00 -20.02
C PRO A 72 -11.21 -6.04 -18.84
N ILE A 73 -10.00 -6.57 -19.04
CA ILE A 73 -8.94 -6.61 -18.04
C ILE A 73 -8.51 -5.19 -17.68
N LEU A 74 -8.17 -4.38 -18.70
CA LEU A 74 -7.75 -2.98 -18.55
C LEU A 74 -8.88 -2.07 -18.03
N ALA A 75 -10.13 -2.34 -18.41
CA ALA A 75 -11.31 -1.59 -17.96
C ALA A 75 -11.77 -2.00 -16.55
N SER A 76 -11.26 -3.11 -16.01
CA SER A 76 -11.56 -3.50 -14.63
C SER A 76 -10.84 -2.56 -13.68
N THR A 77 -11.60 -1.92 -12.79
CA THR A 77 -11.04 -1.06 -11.71
C THR A 77 -10.07 -1.83 -10.81
N ARG A 78 -10.15 -3.17 -10.81
CA ARG A 78 -9.24 -4.06 -10.09
C ARG A 78 -7.82 -4.00 -10.64
N VAL A 79 -7.63 -3.96 -11.96
CA VAL A 79 -6.28 -3.86 -12.56
C VAL A 79 -5.65 -2.51 -12.29
N GLY A 80 -6.44 -1.43 -12.33
CA GLY A 80 -5.96 -0.10 -11.92
C GLY A 80 -5.43 -0.12 -10.48
N ASN A 81 -6.21 -0.67 -9.53
CA ASN A 81 -5.79 -0.77 -8.14
C ASN A 81 -4.52 -1.63 -7.98
N VAL A 82 -4.45 -2.80 -8.63
CA VAL A 82 -3.26 -3.67 -8.59
C VAL A 82 -2.02 -2.95 -9.12
N VAL A 83 -2.13 -2.22 -10.24
CA VAL A 83 -1.00 -1.49 -10.84
C VAL A 83 -0.56 -0.34 -9.93
N HIS A 84 -1.49 0.38 -9.32
CA HIS A 84 -1.16 1.43 -8.35
C HIS A 84 -0.44 0.85 -7.12
N ILE A 85 -0.92 -0.27 -6.58
CA ILE A 85 -0.30 -0.91 -5.42
C ILE A 85 1.08 -1.49 -5.79
N ALA A 86 1.20 -2.17 -6.92
CA ALA A 86 2.48 -2.68 -7.40
C ALA A 86 3.48 -1.53 -7.61
N ARG A 87 3.03 -0.43 -8.19
CA ARG A 87 3.83 0.78 -8.33
C ARG A 87 4.25 1.34 -6.98
N ASP A 88 3.35 1.43 -6.01
CA ASP A 88 3.65 1.98 -4.68
C ASP A 88 4.63 1.09 -3.91
N VAL A 89 4.49 -0.23 -3.99
CA VAL A 89 5.44 -1.21 -3.43
C VAL A 89 6.81 -1.07 -4.09
N ILE A 90 6.86 -1.03 -5.44
CA ILE A 90 8.10 -0.86 -6.20
C ILE A 90 8.74 0.51 -5.92
N ASP A 91 7.96 1.58 -5.84
CA ASP A 91 8.45 2.93 -5.59
C ASP A 91 8.94 3.09 -4.14
N HIS A 92 8.27 2.45 -3.18
CA HIS A 92 8.72 2.40 -1.78
C HIS A 92 10.06 1.67 -1.67
N GLN A 93 10.22 0.64 -2.48
CA GLN A 93 11.39 -0.23 -2.53
C GLN A 93 12.24 0.07 -3.78
N TYR A 94 12.29 1.33 -4.21
CA TYR A 94 13.22 1.73 -5.26
C TYR A 94 14.55 2.11 -4.61
N SER A 95 15.47 1.14 -4.49
CA SER A 95 16.88 1.42 -4.26
C SER A 95 17.52 1.79 -5.61
N ARG A 96 18.26 2.90 -5.66
CA ARG A 96 18.86 3.45 -6.89
C ARG A 96 20.05 2.58 -7.34
N ARG A 97 19.84 1.31 -7.70
CA ARG A 97 20.90 0.40 -8.13
C ARG A 97 21.15 0.49 -9.65
N ARG A 98 21.94 1.50 -10.02
CA ARG A 98 22.96 1.47 -11.10
C ARG A 98 23.65 2.83 -11.18
N ALA A 99 24.65 3.01 -10.34
CA ALA A 99 25.75 3.92 -10.64
C ALA A 99 26.97 3.02 -10.86
N SER A 100 27.58 3.14 -12.03
CA SER A 100 28.75 2.43 -12.55
C SER A 100 29.83 2.09 -11.51
N MET A 101 30.65 1.06 -11.77
CA MET A 101 31.88 0.72 -11.01
C MET A 101 32.71 1.95 -10.59
N LEU A 102 32.74 3.02 -11.39
CA LEU A 102 33.45 4.27 -11.10
C LEU A 102 32.92 5.07 -9.89
N THR A 103 31.68 4.86 -9.46
CA THR A 103 31.07 5.54 -8.30
C THR A 103 31.35 4.84 -6.96
N GLN A 104 31.84 3.59 -7.01
CA GLN A 104 32.08 2.75 -5.83
C GLN A 104 33.32 3.19 -5.04
N LEU A 105 34.26 3.89 -5.70
CA LEU A 105 35.47 4.43 -5.08
C LEU A 105 35.25 5.75 -4.32
N ARG A 106 34.03 6.30 -4.31
CA ARG A 106 33.78 7.65 -3.80
C ARG A 106 32.43 7.80 -3.10
N LYS A 107 32.23 7.15 -1.94
CA LYS A 107 31.52 7.73 -0.76
C LYS A 107 31.32 6.75 0.39
N SER A 108 32.13 6.96 1.44
CA SER A 108 31.95 6.49 2.81
C SER A 108 31.10 7.49 3.62
N ARG A 109 29.85 7.76 3.22
CA ARG A 109 28.90 8.53 4.05
C ARG A 109 27.47 8.28 3.60
N ASP A 110 26.73 7.53 4.43
CA ASP A 110 25.28 7.41 4.53
C ASP A 110 24.47 7.98 3.37
N ARG A 111 24.37 7.20 2.30
CA ARG A 111 23.29 7.41 1.32
C ARG A 111 22.17 6.47 1.72
N GLU A 112 21.10 7.02 2.29
CA GLU A 112 19.83 6.32 2.51
C GLU A 112 19.52 5.45 1.31
N GLN A 113 19.55 4.14 1.52
CA GLN A 113 19.36 3.13 0.49
C GLN A 113 17.96 3.21 -0.15
N TRP A 114 17.04 3.95 0.48
CA TRP A 114 15.61 4.06 0.14
C TRP A 114 15.09 5.51 0.34
N PRO A 115 15.40 6.46 -0.57
CA PRO A 115 15.14 7.89 -0.35
C PRO A 115 13.64 8.25 -0.27
N ARG A 116 12.74 7.44 -0.85
CA ARG A 116 11.29 7.66 -0.72
C ARG A 116 10.75 7.16 0.62
N ARG A 117 11.15 5.97 1.06
CA ARG A 117 10.82 5.42 2.38
C ARG A 117 11.28 6.37 3.48
N ALA A 118 12.54 6.81 3.43
CA ALA A 118 13.09 7.78 4.38
C ALA A 118 12.34 9.12 4.37
N ARG A 119 11.91 9.61 3.20
CA ARG A 119 11.10 10.84 3.11
C ARG A 119 9.71 10.69 3.75
N ILE A 120 9.02 9.57 3.50
CA ILE A 120 7.69 9.33 4.06
C ILE A 120 7.80 9.17 5.58
N GLN A 121 8.77 8.38 6.04
CA GLN A 121 9.05 8.19 7.45
C GLN A 121 9.47 9.49 8.13
N GLY A 122 10.33 10.30 7.50
CA GLY A 122 10.72 11.61 8.01
C GLY A 122 9.56 12.60 8.13
N ARG A 123 8.59 12.57 7.19
CA ARG A 123 7.34 13.35 7.31
C ARG A 123 6.48 12.87 8.46
N PHE A 124 6.35 11.56 8.63
CA PHE A 124 5.61 10.96 9.74
C PHE A 124 6.20 11.36 11.09
N ILE A 125 7.52 11.24 11.25
CA ILE A 125 8.26 11.66 12.46
C ILE A 125 8.08 13.17 12.70
N THR A 126 8.24 14.00 11.67
CA THR A 126 8.10 15.47 11.81
C THR A 126 6.69 15.86 12.27
N LEU A 127 5.66 15.21 11.73
CA LEU A 127 4.27 15.44 12.13
C LEU A 127 4.06 15.03 13.59
N LEU A 128 4.57 13.86 13.97
CA LEU A 128 4.44 13.34 15.32
C LEU A 128 5.15 14.25 16.34
N ASP A 129 6.38 14.67 16.04
CA ASP A 129 7.14 15.63 16.83
C ASP A 129 6.37 16.95 17.03
N ASP A 130 5.73 17.46 15.97
CA ASP A 130 4.94 18.69 16.05
C ASP A 130 3.69 18.51 16.94
N ILE A 131 3.00 17.37 16.83
CA ILE A 131 1.88 17.02 17.70
C ILE A 131 2.34 16.93 19.16
N VAL A 132 3.44 16.20 19.41
CA VAL A 132 4.01 16.01 20.75
C VAL A 132 4.43 17.33 21.38
N ARG A 133 5.07 18.23 20.63
CA ARG A 133 5.53 19.53 21.13
C ARG A 133 4.39 20.50 21.45
N ARG A 134 3.26 20.41 20.75
CA ARG A 134 2.07 21.22 21.06
C ARG A 134 1.44 20.84 22.39
N GLY A 135 1.73 19.64 22.89
CA GLY A 135 1.60 19.25 24.29
C GLY A 135 0.19 19.42 24.83
N GLU A 136 -0.73 18.52 24.47
CA GLU A 136 -2.08 18.38 25.04
C GLU A 136 -2.78 17.14 24.46
N PHE A 137 -2.34 15.92 24.81
CA PHE A 137 -3.07 14.69 24.46
C PHE A 137 -2.77 13.57 25.46
N ASP A 138 -3.80 12.82 25.83
CA ASP A 138 -3.72 11.70 26.78
C ASP A 138 -3.34 10.38 26.09
N ALA A 139 -3.54 10.28 24.78
CA ALA A 139 -3.27 9.09 23.99
C ALA A 139 -2.94 9.43 22.52
N ILE A 140 -2.24 8.52 21.85
CA ILE A 140 -2.00 8.55 20.41
C ILE A 140 -2.52 7.26 19.81
N VAL A 141 -3.35 7.38 18.78
CA VAL A 141 -3.84 6.25 18.00
C VAL A 141 -3.40 6.41 16.55
N PHE A 142 -2.63 5.45 16.05
CA PHE A 142 -2.24 5.37 14.65
C PHE A 142 -3.31 4.61 13.86
N VAL A 143 -3.91 5.26 12.87
CA VAL A 143 -4.94 4.68 12.00
C VAL A 143 -4.37 4.56 10.59
N MET A 144 -4.02 3.34 10.19
CA MET A 144 -3.12 3.11 9.06
C MET A 144 -3.73 2.17 8.03
N HIS A 145 -3.80 2.64 6.78
CA HIS A 145 -4.23 1.84 5.62
C HIS A 145 -3.04 1.41 4.78
N SER A 146 -3.04 0.16 4.32
CA SER A 146 -2.12 -0.31 3.28
C SER A 146 -0.66 0.02 3.61
N GLN A 147 0.02 0.80 2.77
CA GLN A 147 1.40 1.24 2.99
C GLN A 147 1.63 2.02 4.29
N GLY A 148 0.61 2.73 4.81
CA GLY A 148 0.69 3.39 6.11
C GLY A 148 1.00 2.41 7.24
N SER A 149 0.53 1.16 7.13
CA SER A 149 0.79 0.11 8.13
C SER A 149 2.28 -0.23 8.21
N VAL A 150 2.96 -0.25 7.06
CA VAL A 150 4.41 -0.49 6.97
C VAL A 150 5.18 0.68 7.55
N VAL A 151 4.79 1.92 7.23
CA VAL A 151 5.44 3.13 7.76
C VAL A 151 5.34 3.18 9.28
N ALA A 152 4.16 2.90 9.83
CA ALA A 152 3.95 2.87 11.28
C ALA A 152 4.73 1.73 11.95
N PHE A 153 4.72 0.53 11.34
CA PHE A 153 5.50 -0.61 11.83
C PHE A 153 7.01 -0.32 11.84
N ASP A 154 7.55 0.21 10.74
CA ASP A 154 8.95 0.61 10.64
C ASP A 154 9.31 1.67 11.69
N PHE A 155 8.45 2.67 11.87
CA PHE A 155 8.63 3.67 12.91
C PHE A 155 8.69 3.03 14.30
N LEU A 156 7.74 2.17 14.65
CA LEU A 156 7.71 1.51 15.97
C LEU A 156 8.93 0.59 16.16
N ARG A 157 9.32 -0.14 15.12
CA ARG A 157 10.51 -1.00 15.12
C ARG A 157 11.79 -0.19 15.31
N ASP A 158 11.95 0.92 14.60
CA ASP A 158 13.13 1.77 14.72
C ASP A 158 13.18 2.49 16.08
N GLN A 159 12.02 2.88 16.62
CA GLN A 159 11.91 3.46 17.95
C GLN A 159 12.23 2.46 19.07
N HIS A 160 11.89 1.18 18.91
CA HIS A 160 12.38 0.13 19.81
C HIS A 160 13.91 0.09 19.88
N ILE A 161 14.56 0.35 18.75
CA ILE A 161 16.01 0.22 18.60
C ILE A 161 16.74 1.51 19.02
N GLY A 162 16.10 2.69 19.00
CA GLY A 162 16.76 3.99 19.19
C GLY A 162 16.07 5.07 20.06
N GLY A 163 14.78 4.92 20.39
CA GLY A 163 14.04 5.73 21.38
C GLY A 163 13.64 7.18 21.05
N GLN A 164 12.46 7.56 21.59
CA GLN A 164 11.96 8.87 22.06
C GLN A 164 11.09 9.79 21.16
N ALA A 165 10.66 9.44 19.95
CA ALA A 165 9.76 10.32 19.19
C ALA A 165 8.36 10.48 19.83
N VAL A 166 7.91 9.49 20.62
CA VAL A 166 6.62 9.53 21.34
C VAL A 166 6.77 9.68 22.85
N GLY A 167 7.99 9.90 23.34
CA GLY A 167 8.30 9.91 24.78
C GLY A 167 7.97 8.57 25.45
N GLN A 168 7.26 8.62 26.59
CA GLN A 168 6.80 7.44 27.34
C GLN A 168 5.44 6.91 26.87
N LEU A 169 4.81 7.56 25.88
CA LEU A 169 3.51 7.15 25.41
C LEU A 169 3.61 5.88 24.58
N ARG A 170 2.64 4.99 24.82
CA ARG A 170 2.48 3.75 24.07
C ARG A 170 1.36 3.93 23.06
N PRO A 171 1.67 4.22 21.79
CA PRO A 171 0.61 4.46 20.81
C PRO A 171 -0.19 3.18 20.57
N ASP A 172 -1.50 3.33 20.45
CA ASP A 172 -2.36 2.29 19.89
C ASP A 172 -2.24 2.29 18.36
N LEU A 173 -2.40 1.13 17.73
CA LEU A 173 -2.26 0.94 16.29
C LEU A 173 -3.47 0.20 15.73
N ILE A 174 -4.17 0.83 14.79
CA ILE A 174 -5.16 0.20 13.94
C ILE A 174 -4.57 0.09 12.55
N THR A 175 -4.40 -1.12 12.05
CA THR A 175 -4.04 -1.36 10.65
C THR A 175 -5.22 -1.94 9.89
N PHE A 176 -5.33 -1.58 8.61
CA PHE A 176 -6.27 -2.22 7.72
C PHE A 176 -5.73 -2.30 6.30
N GLY A 177 -6.03 -3.41 5.62
CA GLY A 177 -5.39 -3.74 4.35
C GLY A 177 -3.86 -3.86 4.46
N SER A 178 -3.31 -4.33 5.58
CA SER A 178 -1.87 -4.30 5.85
C SER A 178 -1.07 -5.30 4.99
N PRO A 179 -0.10 -4.85 4.17
CA PRO A 179 0.68 -5.74 3.31
C PRO A 179 1.81 -6.47 4.05
N LEU A 180 1.93 -6.31 5.39
CA LEU A 180 3.07 -6.76 6.18
C LEU A 180 3.34 -8.27 6.03
N SER A 181 2.35 -9.12 6.30
CA SER A 181 2.56 -10.59 6.23
C SER A 181 2.42 -11.18 4.84
N HIS A 182 1.56 -10.62 3.99
CA HIS A 182 1.30 -11.23 2.68
C HIS A 182 2.32 -10.84 1.61
N LEU A 183 2.74 -9.56 1.59
CA LEU A 183 3.67 -9.05 0.57
C LEU A 183 5.04 -8.79 1.16
N TYR A 184 5.12 -8.06 2.27
CA TYR A 184 6.42 -7.57 2.73
C TYR A 184 7.29 -8.68 3.31
N GLU A 185 6.73 -9.50 4.19
CA GLU A 185 7.38 -10.70 4.74
C GLU A 185 7.83 -11.67 3.64
N HIS A 186 7.06 -11.79 2.55
CA HIS A 186 7.38 -12.72 1.45
C HIS A 186 8.46 -12.19 0.49
N TYR A 187 8.44 -10.90 0.16
CA TYR A 187 9.28 -10.34 -0.90
C TYR A 187 10.48 -9.52 -0.40
N PHE A 188 10.51 -9.11 0.88
CA PHE A 188 11.58 -8.28 1.43
C PHE A 188 12.27 -8.96 2.62
N VAL A 189 13.57 -9.15 2.50
CA VAL A 189 14.39 -9.84 3.51
C VAL A 189 14.36 -9.13 4.87
N GLU A 190 14.19 -7.82 4.88
CA GLU A 190 14.08 -6.98 6.07
C GLU A 190 12.83 -7.27 6.91
N TYR A 191 11.88 -8.04 6.37
CA TYR A 191 10.64 -8.44 7.04
C TYR A 191 10.55 -9.96 7.24
N ALA A 192 11.60 -10.71 6.91
CA ALA A 192 11.59 -12.18 7.03
C ALA A 192 11.37 -12.67 8.49
N ASN A 193 11.69 -11.82 9.48
CA ASN A 193 11.46 -12.09 10.90
C ASN A 193 10.25 -11.32 11.47
N LEU A 194 9.28 -10.94 10.62
CA LEU A 194 8.15 -10.08 10.98
C LEU A 194 7.50 -10.50 12.30
N ALA A 195 7.23 -11.79 12.49
CA ALA A 195 6.54 -12.24 13.70
C ALA A 195 7.37 -12.09 14.98
N ASN A 196 8.71 -12.09 14.90
CA ASN A 196 9.57 -11.77 16.04
C ASN A 196 9.69 -10.26 16.24
N ASP A 197 9.78 -9.48 15.16
CA ASP A 197 9.78 -8.02 15.22
C ASP A 197 8.47 -7.52 15.86
N VAL A 198 7.32 -8.08 15.47
CA VAL A 198 6.01 -7.78 16.05
C VAL A 198 5.96 -8.13 17.54
N ALA A 199 6.51 -9.28 17.94
CA ALA A 199 6.60 -9.67 19.35
C ALA A 199 7.51 -8.71 20.15
N ALA A 200 8.59 -8.20 19.55
CA ALA A 200 9.49 -7.24 20.21
C ALA A 200 8.83 -5.87 20.47
N LEU A 201 7.72 -5.57 19.80
CA LEU A 201 6.95 -4.36 20.06
C LEU A 201 6.01 -4.49 21.28
N GLU A 202 5.86 -5.69 21.83
CA GLU A 202 5.08 -5.96 23.03
C GLU A 202 5.66 -5.16 24.21
N GLY A 203 4.90 -4.15 24.68
CA GLY A 203 5.33 -3.23 25.74
C GLY A 203 5.78 -1.84 25.26
N ILE A 204 5.87 -1.60 23.96
CA ILE A 204 6.15 -0.27 23.37
C ILE A 204 4.87 0.33 22.79
N MET A 205 4.02 -0.51 22.21
CA MET A 205 2.68 -0.12 21.79
C MET A 205 1.64 -0.40 22.88
N GLY A 206 0.48 0.23 22.74
CA GLY A 206 -0.73 -0.15 23.45
C GLY A 206 -1.34 -1.38 22.80
N ARG A 207 -2.51 -1.23 22.19
CA ARG A 207 -3.20 -2.25 21.39
C ARG A 207 -2.80 -2.17 19.94
N TRP A 208 -2.65 -3.33 19.30
CA TRP A 208 -2.65 -3.43 17.84
C TRP A 208 -3.86 -4.22 17.37
N VAL A 209 -4.78 -3.55 16.67
CA VAL A 209 -5.90 -4.19 15.98
C VAL A 209 -5.66 -4.17 14.48
N ASN A 210 -5.64 -5.33 13.83
CA ASN A 210 -5.53 -5.45 12.38
C ASN A 210 -6.87 -5.91 11.78
N LEU A 211 -7.49 -5.05 10.98
CA LEU A 211 -8.72 -5.37 10.26
C LEU A 211 -8.39 -5.80 8.83
N TYR A 212 -8.77 -7.01 8.45
CA TYR A 212 -8.44 -7.56 7.12
C TYR A 212 -9.67 -8.20 6.47
N ARG A 213 -9.62 -8.43 5.15
CA ARG A 213 -10.69 -9.09 4.40
C ARG A 213 -10.12 -10.28 3.66
N VAL A 214 -10.93 -11.34 3.52
CA VAL A 214 -10.51 -12.55 2.79
C VAL A 214 -10.32 -12.33 1.29
N ASP A 215 -10.98 -11.31 0.73
CA ASP A 215 -10.87 -10.95 -0.69
C ASP A 215 -9.92 -9.76 -0.94
N ASP A 216 -9.20 -9.32 0.09
CA ASP A 216 -8.09 -8.38 -0.06
C ASP A 216 -6.80 -9.14 -0.41
N TYR A 217 -6.36 -8.99 -1.66
CA TYR A 217 -5.15 -9.62 -2.20
C TYR A 217 -3.85 -8.95 -1.72
N ILE A 218 -3.94 -7.85 -0.97
CA ILE A 218 -2.81 -7.13 -0.39
C ILE A 218 -2.75 -7.37 1.10
N GLY A 219 -3.87 -7.09 1.79
CA GLY A 219 -3.94 -7.02 3.24
C GLY A 219 -4.58 -8.23 3.90
N THR A 220 -3.78 -9.03 4.58
CA THR A 220 -4.24 -10.21 5.33
C THR A 220 -4.06 -10.03 6.84
N GLY A 221 -4.28 -11.10 7.61
CA GLY A 221 -3.83 -11.17 9.00
C GLY A 221 -2.33 -10.85 9.10
N VAL A 222 -1.94 -10.12 10.15
CA VAL A 222 -0.56 -9.73 10.43
C VAL A 222 -0.04 -10.62 11.55
N ALA A 223 1.09 -11.30 11.28
CA ALA A 223 1.82 -12.13 12.26
C ALA A 223 0.89 -13.04 13.09
N ASP A 224 -0.04 -13.74 12.43
CA ASP A 224 -1.11 -14.50 13.07
C ASP A 224 -0.57 -15.62 13.96
N ARG A 225 -0.46 -15.31 15.26
CA ARG A 225 0.02 -16.20 16.31
C ARG A 225 -0.98 -16.17 17.47
N PRO A 226 -1.45 -17.34 17.95
CA PRO A 226 -2.31 -17.41 19.13
C PRO A 226 -1.67 -16.69 20.33
N GLY A 227 -2.38 -15.73 20.91
CA GLY A 227 -1.88 -14.92 22.03
C GLY A 227 -0.81 -13.90 21.66
N GLY A 228 -0.57 -13.65 20.37
CA GLY A 228 0.34 -12.61 19.92
C GLY A 228 -0.17 -11.19 20.19
N PRO A 229 0.69 -10.18 20.05
CA PRO A 229 0.35 -8.79 20.38
C PRO A 229 -0.63 -8.14 19.38
N VAL A 230 -0.95 -8.80 18.27
CA VAL A 230 -1.86 -8.30 17.23
C VAL A 230 -3.20 -8.99 17.31
N HIS A 231 -4.26 -8.22 17.54
CA HIS A 231 -5.63 -8.68 17.42
C HIS A 231 -6.08 -8.62 15.95
N ASN A 232 -6.02 -9.75 15.26
CA ASN A 232 -6.48 -9.88 13.88
C ASN A 232 -8.00 -10.10 13.85
N GLU A 233 -8.71 -9.20 13.16
CA GLU A 233 -10.16 -9.30 12.97
C GLU A 233 -10.51 -9.31 11.47
N GLN A 234 -11.22 -10.36 11.07
CA GLN A 234 -11.69 -10.52 9.71
C GLN A 234 -13.00 -9.75 9.50
N LEU A 235 -13.03 -8.91 8.47
CA LEU A 235 -14.20 -8.18 8.00
C LEU A 235 -14.89 -8.88 6.82
N PRO A 236 -16.16 -8.53 6.52
CA PRO A 236 -16.85 -8.99 5.33
C PRO A 236 -16.10 -8.65 4.03
N PRO A 237 -16.33 -9.41 2.94
CA PRO A 237 -15.72 -9.13 1.65
C PRO A 237 -16.00 -7.70 1.14
N GLY A 238 -15.00 -7.10 0.52
CA GLY A 238 -15.03 -5.72 0.02
C GLY A 238 -13.77 -5.29 -0.72
N GLY A 239 -12.79 -6.18 -0.87
CA GLY A 239 -11.49 -5.92 -1.49
C GLY A 239 -10.59 -4.99 -0.67
N HIS A 240 -9.58 -4.42 -1.31
CA HIS A 240 -8.55 -3.61 -0.64
C HIS A 240 -8.97 -2.17 -0.30
N THR A 241 -10.05 -1.67 -0.89
CA THR A 241 -10.51 -0.27 -0.77
C THR A 241 -11.72 -0.15 0.16
N ASP A 242 -12.10 1.06 0.53
CA ASP A 242 -13.33 1.33 1.29
C ASP A 242 -13.39 0.73 2.71
N TYR A 243 -12.25 0.38 3.31
CA TYR A 243 -12.19 0.00 4.74
C TYR A 243 -12.75 1.10 5.66
N TRP A 244 -12.61 2.37 5.28
CA TRP A 244 -13.18 3.51 6.02
C TRP A 244 -14.70 3.55 6.06
N ARG A 245 -15.39 2.75 5.24
CA ARG A 245 -16.86 2.61 5.28
C ARG A 245 -17.33 1.53 6.24
N GLU A 246 -16.40 0.76 6.80
CA GLU A 246 -16.74 -0.32 7.71
C GLU A 246 -17.09 0.25 9.08
N GLU A 247 -18.33 0.01 9.50
CA GLU A 247 -18.80 0.40 10.84
C GLU A 247 -17.90 -0.19 11.93
N ARG A 248 -17.30 -1.36 11.65
CA ARG A 248 -16.39 -1.99 12.59
C ARG A 248 -15.12 -1.17 12.84
N LEU A 249 -14.56 -0.53 11.81
CA LEU A 249 -13.40 0.36 11.99
C LEU A 249 -13.74 1.52 12.93
N ALA A 250 -14.92 2.15 12.74
CA ALA A 250 -15.38 3.23 13.61
C ALA A 250 -15.54 2.76 15.06
N ARG A 251 -16.12 1.56 15.27
CA ARG A 251 -16.28 0.96 16.61
C ARG A 251 -14.95 0.67 17.30
N VAL A 252 -13.96 0.12 16.58
CA VAL A 252 -12.62 -0.12 17.13
C VAL A 252 -11.94 1.20 17.51
N LEU A 253 -12.05 2.22 16.64
CA LEU A 253 -11.49 3.53 16.92
C LEU A 253 -12.11 4.18 18.16
N ILE A 254 -13.45 4.13 18.28
CA ILE A 254 -14.17 4.64 19.47
C ILE A 254 -13.72 3.89 20.72
N ASP A 255 -13.65 2.56 20.67
CA ASP A 255 -13.19 1.75 21.81
C ASP A 255 -11.75 2.07 22.24
N LEU A 256 -10.87 2.43 21.30
CA LEU A 256 -9.51 2.88 21.61
C LEU A 256 -9.48 4.26 22.27
N ILE A 257 -10.36 5.16 21.85
CA ILE A 257 -10.47 6.51 22.41
C ILE A 257 -11.13 6.50 23.79
N GLU A 258 -12.19 5.70 23.99
CA GLU A 258 -12.95 5.62 25.23
C GLU A 258 -12.24 4.80 26.32
N HIS A 259 -11.46 3.79 25.90
CA HIS A 259 -10.70 2.93 26.80
C HIS A 259 -9.20 3.02 26.47
N PRO A 260 -8.57 4.20 26.59
CA PRO A 260 -7.15 4.32 26.29
C PRO A 260 -6.38 3.37 27.20
N HIS A 261 -5.35 2.72 26.65
CA HIS A 261 -4.43 1.99 27.53
C HIS A 261 -3.88 2.96 28.56
N ALA A 262 -4.03 2.62 29.85
CA ALA A 262 -3.54 3.45 30.94
C ALA A 262 -2.09 3.85 30.66
N THR A 263 -1.89 5.14 30.37
CA THR A 263 -0.58 5.73 30.19
C THR A 263 0.26 5.40 31.42
N SER A 264 1.51 4.99 31.22
CA SER A 264 2.50 5.10 32.28
C SER A 264 2.40 6.52 32.85
N PRO A 265 2.27 6.69 34.17
CA PRO A 265 1.96 7.99 34.76
C PRO A 265 3.01 8.99 34.32
N TYR A 266 2.55 10.02 33.60
CA TYR A 266 3.39 11.09 33.10
C TYR A 266 4.22 11.67 34.26
N ILE A 267 5.54 11.56 34.15
CA ILE A 267 6.47 12.29 35.01
C ILE A 267 6.18 13.77 34.79
N SER A 268 5.62 14.41 35.81
CA SER A 268 5.63 15.85 36.01
C SER A 268 7.07 16.37 35.90
N HIS A 269 7.50 16.72 34.68
CA HIS A 269 8.63 17.60 34.46
C HIS A 269 8.09 19.01 34.26
N ASN A 270 7.71 19.64 35.38
CA ASN A 270 8.05 21.02 35.75
C ASN A 270 7.37 21.42 37.07
N GLN A 271 7.94 20.97 38.19
CA GLN A 271 8.09 21.87 39.33
C GLN A 271 9.58 22.11 39.54
N PRO A 272 10.08 23.34 39.42
CA PRO A 272 11.40 23.67 39.94
C PRO A 272 11.34 23.47 41.46
N SER A 273 12.08 22.49 41.95
CA SER A 273 12.31 22.31 43.38
C SER A 273 12.99 23.58 43.90
N LEU A 274 12.25 24.38 44.66
CA LEU A 274 12.80 25.33 45.61
C LEU A 274 13.66 24.52 46.58
N GLN A 275 14.98 24.53 46.33
CA GLN A 275 15.94 24.05 47.32
C GLN A 275 15.84 24.95 48.56
N PRO A 276 15.59 24.40 49.76
CA PRO A 276 15.84 25.15 50.97
C PRO A 276 17.35 25.35 51.11
N GLN A 277 17.77 26.61 51.22
CA GLN A 277 19.17 26.94 51.54
C GLN A 277 19.54 26.33 52.91
N PRO A 278 20.66 25.60 53.01
CA PRO A 278 21.21 25.25 54.30
C PRO A 278 21.85 26.47 54.95
N SER A 279 21.34 26.78 56.15
CA SER A 279 21.91 27.72 57.11
C SER A 279 23.30 27.24 57.58
N GLY A 280 24.27 28.16 57.54
CA GLY A 280 25.55 28.29 58.24
C GLY A 280 26.28 27.11 58.92
N ALA A 281 27.58 27.00 58.62
CA ALA A 281 28.71 26.74 59.55
C ALA A 281 30.02 27.02 58.77
N ILE A 282 30.78 28.11 58.99
CA ILE A 282 31.79 28.44 60.02
C ILE A 282 32.94 27.43 60.16
N ALA A 283 34.18 27.97 59.99
CA ALA A 283 35.54 27.47 60.30
C ALA A 283 36.16 26.48 59.28
N GLN A 284 37.42 26.58 58.85
CA GLN A 284 38.66 27.03 59.52
C GLN A 284 39.66 27.68 58.53
N MET A 285 40.39 28.70 59.01
CA MET A 285 41.68 29.16 58.49
C MET A 285 42.80 28.43 59.24
N VAL A 286 43.66 27.71 58.52
CA VAL A 286 45.14 27.69 58.65
C VAL A 286 45.70 27.38 57.27
#